data_AF-A0A1G1FRB1-F1
#
_entry.id   AF-A0A1G1FRB1-F1
#
_cell.length_a   1.000
_cell.length_b   1.000
_cell.length_c   1.000
_cell.angle_alpha   90.00
_cell.angle_beta   90.00
_cell.angle_gamma   90.00
#
_symmetry.space_group_name_H-M   'P 1'
#
loop_
_entity.id
_entity.type
_entity.pdbx_description
1 polymer ?
#
loop_
_entity_poly.entity_id
_entity_poly.type
_entity_poly.pdbx_seq_one_letter_code
_entity_poly.pdbx_strand_id
1 'polypeptide(L)'
;MVMHAFLQYASPGLSDVLEDCVRRQVAKVIIVPFFMQAGAHVSADIPELVRAAKKKHPHLELVVTDYVGGHPLMIDIIADLIKKTE
;
A
#
# COMPACT_ATOMS: atom_id res chain seq x y z
N MET A 1 -0.54 11.83 -7.47
CA MET A 1 -1.09 12.04 -6.11
C MET A 1 -0.71 10.83 -5.28
N VAL A 2 -0.30 11.03 -4.03
CA VAL A 2 0.01 9.95 -3.08
C VAL A 2 -1.00 10.03 -1.94
N MET A 3 -1.54 8.90 -1.53
CA MET A 3 -2.49 8.79 -0.42
C MET A 3 -2.07 7.65 0.50
N HIS A 4 -2.34 7.78 1.80
CA HIS A 4 -2.09 6.72 2.77
C HIS A 4 -3.37 5.91 2.99
N ALA A 5 -3.20 4.62 3.28
CA ALA A 5 -4.27 3.74 3.70
C ALA A 5 -3.76 2.80 4.79
N PHE A 6 -4.61 2.48 5.75
CA PHE A 6 -4.31 1.51 6.79
C PHE A 6 -5.07 0.23 6.54
N LEU A 7 -4.45 -0.91 6.86
CA LEU A 7 -5.13 -2.19 6.77
C LEU A 7 -6.00 -2.44 8.01
N GLN A 8 -5.54 -1.97 9.17
CA GLN A 8 -6.20 -2.14 10.47
C GLN A 8 -5.89 -0.97 11.40
N TYR A 9 -6.71 -0.83 12.45
CA TYR A 9 -6.51 0.04 13.62
C TYR A 9 -6.43 1.56 13.39
N ALA A 10 -6.44 2.01 12.13
CA ALA A 10 -6.39 3.42 11.78
C ALA A 10 -7.22 3.68 10.51
N SER A 11 -7.48 4.96 10.26
CA SER A 11 -8.27 5.44 9.12
C SER A 11 -7.46 6.45 8.31
N PRO A 12 -7.69 6.55 7.00
CA PRO A 12 -8.66 5.80 6.18
C PRO A 12 -8.21 4.37 5.87
N GLY A 13 -9.16 3.47 5.71
CA GLY A 13 -8.89 2.11 5.27
C GLY A 13 -8.56 2.04 3.77
N LEU A 14 -7.96 0.94 3.31
CA LEU A 14 -7.67 0.76 1.87
C LEU A 14 -8.93 0.89 1.00
N SER A 15 -10.05 0.29 1.43
CA SER A 15 -11.32 0.39 0.72
C SER A 15 -11.80 1.83 0.59
N ASP A 16 -11.71 2.63 1.66
CA ASP A 16 -12.17 4.03 1.64
C ASP A 16 -11.37 4.87 0.63
N VAL A 17 -10.04 4.66 0.60
CA VAL A 17 -9.14 5.34 -0.32
C VAL A 17 -9.40 4.92 -1.76
N LEU A 18 -9.69 3.65 -2.01
CA LEU A 18 -10.05 3.17 -3.35
C LEU A 18 -11.40 3.76 -3.82
N GLU A 19 -12.39 3.88 -2.94
CA GLU A 19 -13.65 4.56 -3.27
C GLU A 19 -13.45 6.06 -3.57
N ASP A 20 -12.54 6.74 -2.85
CA ASP A 20 -12.16 8.11 -3.19
C ASP A 20 -11.48 8.22 -4.57
N CYS A 21 -10.59 7.29 -4.91
CA CYS A 21 -10.01 7.20 -6.26
C CYS A 21 -11.09 7.06 -7.34
N VAL A 22 -12.07 6.18 -7.13
CA VAL A 22 -13.19 5.96 -8.07
C VAL A 22 -14.01 7.24 -8.23
N ARG A 23 -14.38 7.88 -7.12
CA ARG A 23 -15.13 9.15 -7.14
C ARG A 23 -14.38 10.25 -7.89
N ARG A 24 -13.06 10.26 -7.81
CA ARG A 24 -12.17 11.18 -8.54
C ARG A 24 -11.89 10.76 -9.98
N GLN A 25 -12.49 9.67 -10.47
CA GLN A 25 -12.31 9.13 -11.82
C GLN A 25 -10.84 8.82 -12.14
N VAL A 26 -10.09 8.35 -11.13
CA VAL A 26 -8.73 7.87 -11.34
C VAL A 26 -8.77 6.61 -12.21
N ALA A 27 -7.96 6.55 -13.25
CA ALA A 27 -7.92 5.38 -14.15
C ALA A 27 -7.05 4.23 -13.58
N LYS A 28 -6.00 4.57 -12.82
CA LYS A 28 -5.01 3.61 -12.33
C LYS A 28 -4.54 3.94 -10.91
N VAL A 29 -4.50 2.94 -10.05
CA VAL A 29 -3.94 3.02 -8.69
C VAL A 29 -2.84 1.97 -8.52
N ILE A 30 -1.70 2.44 -8.04
CA ILE A 30 -0.56 1.60 -7.66
C ILE A 30 -0.54 1.54 -6.14
N ILE A 31 -0.72 0.35 -5.60
CA ILE A 31 -0.76 0.07 -4.16
C ILE A 31 0.64 -0.40 -3.77
N VAL A 32 1.28 0.34 -2.86
CA VAL A 32 2.63 0.04 -2.36
C VAL A 32 2.52 -0.40 -0.90
N PRO A 33 2.63 -1.71 -0.60
CA PRO A 33 2.54 -2.20 0.78
C PRO A 33 3.74 -1.74 1.62
N PHE A 34 3.49 -0.89 2.60
CA PHE A 34 4.51 -0.42 3.55
C PHE A 34 4.70 -1.42 4.70
N PHE A 35 5.29 -2.58 4.39
CA PHE A 35 5.58 -3.65 5.34
C PHE A 35 7.05 -4.08 5.21
N MET A 36 7.67 -4.45 6.34
CA MET A 36 9.05 -4.96 6.36
C MET A 36 9.14 -6.46 6.10
N GLN A 37 8.05 -7.21 6.27
CA GLN A 37 8.00 -8.66 6.07
C GLN A 37 6.68 -9.08 5.41
N ALA A 38 6.73 -10.16 4.64
CA ALA A 38 5.56 -10.77 4.01
C ALA A 38 4.77 -11.65 5.00
N GLY A 39 4.13 -11.03 5.99
CA GLY A 39 3.12 -11.69 6.83
C GLY A 39 1.79 -11.89 6.09
N ALA A 40 0.77 -12.39 6.79
CA ALA A 40 -0.58 -12.62 6.24
C ALA A 40 -1.18 -11.40 5.54
N HIS A 41 -0.89 -10.19 6.02
CA HIS A 41 -1.34 -8.95 5.41
C HIS A 41 -0.90 -8.77 3.96
N VAL A 42 0.37 -9.07 3.66
CA VAL A 42 0.94 -8.93 2.32
C VAL A 42 0.52 -10.10 1.44
N SER A 43 0.55 -11.31 1.99
CA SER A 43 0.34 -12.54 1.22
C SER A 43 -1.13 -12.90 0.99
N ALA A 44 -2.06 -12.44 1.84
CA ALA A 44 -3.48 -12.79 1.76
C ALA A 44 -4.40 -11.57 1.75
N ASP A 45 -4.33 -10.72 2.77
CA ASP A 45 -5.37 -9.70 3.03
C ASP A 45 -5.41 -8.61 1.95
N ILE A 46 -4.25 -8.03 1.59
CA ILE A 46 -4.18 -7.01 0.54
C ILE A 46 -4.63 -7.58 -0.82
N PRO A 47 -4.13 -8.75 -1.28
CA PRO A 47 -4.65 -9.39 -2.48
C PRO A 47 -6.17 -9.59 -2.47
N GLU A 48 -6.75 -9.98 -1.34
CA GLU A 48 -8.20 -10.17 -1.21
C GLU A 48 -8.99 -8.87 -1.36
N LEU A 49 -8.58 -7.82 -0.64
CA LEU A 49 -9.18 -6.49 -0.72
C LEU A 49 -9.10 -5.94 -2.16
N VAL A 50 -7.96 -6.13 -2.82
CA VAL A 50 -7.77 -5.68 -4.20
C VAL A 50 -8.63 -6.47 -5.17
N ARG A 51 -8.76 -7.80 -5.00
CA ARG A 51 -9.68 -8.62 -5.82
C ARG A 51 -11.13 -8.15 -5.65
N ALA A 52 -11.56 -7.87 -4.43
CA ALA A 52 -12.90 -7.36 -4.15
C ALA A 52 -13.13 -5.99 -4.81
N ALA A 53 -12.16 -5.08 -4.71
CA ALA A 53 -12.22 -3.76 -5.34
C ALA A 53 -12.26 -3.85 -6.87
N LYS A 54 -11.42 -4.69 -7.50
CA LYS A 54 -11.46 -4.94 -8.96
C LYS A 54 -12.82 -5.45 -9.42
N LYS A 55 -13.44 -6.35 -8.66
CA LYS A 55 -14.79 -6.87 -8.97
C LYS A 55 -15.85 -5.76 -8.89
N LYS A 56 -15.75 -4.87 -7.90
CA LYS A 56 -16.69 -3.76 -7.71
C LYS A 56 -16.50 -2.65 -8.74
N HIS A 57 -15.25 -2.38 -9.15
CA HIS A 57 -14.87 -1.28 -10.04
C HIS A 57 -14.00 -1.78 -11.21
N PRO A 58 -14.57 -2.46 -12.22
CA PRO A 58 -13.80 -3.10 -13.29
C PRO A 58 -13.01 -2.13 -14.19
N HIS A 59 -13.38 -0.85 -14.18
CA HIS A 59 -12.73 0.21 -14.96
C HIS A 59 -11.48 0.77 -14.27
N LEU A 60 -11.28 0.47 -12.98
CA LEU A 60 -10.14 0.95 -12.20
C LEU A 60 -8.99 -0.05 -12.31
N GLU A 61 -7.89 0.35 -12.95
CA GLU A 61 -6.69 -0.48 -13.01
C GLU A 61 -5.99 -0.48 -11.65
N LEU A 62 -5.96 -1.64 -10.98
CA LEU A 62 -5.26 -1.82 -9.70
C LEU A 62 -4.00 -2.67 -9.88
N VAL A 63 -2.85 -2.12 -9.48
CA VAL A 63 -1.55 -2.80 -9.45
C VAL A 63 -1.05 -2.81 -8.02
N VAL A 64 -0.60 -3.96 -7.53
CA VAL A 64 0.06 -4.08 -6.22
C VAL A 64 1.54 -4.32 -6.49
N THR A 65 2.42 -3.50 -5.92
CA THR A 65 3.87 -3.71 -6.00
C THR A 65 4.30 -4.78 -5.02
N ASP A 66 5.59 -5.11 -5.02
CA ASP A 66 6.16 -5.80 -3.87
C ASP A 66 6.10 -4.92 -2.61
N TYR A 67 6.19 -5.53 -1.43
CA TYR A 67 6.27 -4.82 -0.16
C TYR A 67 7.67 -4.21 0.04
N VAL A 68 7.79 -3.21 0.93
CA VAL A 68 9.07 -2.50 1.17
C VAL A 68 10.20 -3.46 1.52
N GLY A 69 9.97 -4.39 2.46
CA GLY A 69 10.89 -5.49 2.72
C GLY A 69 12.35 -5.08 2.87
N GLY A 70 13.22 -5.82 2.19
CA GLY A 70 14.66 -5.57 2.12
C GLY A 70 15.10 -4.65 0.98
N HIS A 71 14.29 -3.65 0.60
CA HIS A 71 14.65 -2.70 -0.46
C HIS A 71 16.04 -2.08 -0.20
N PRO A 72 16.93 -1.95 -1.21
CA PRO A 72 18.32 -1.53 -0.99
C PRO A 72 18.48 -0.22 -0.21
N LEU A 73 17.59 0.76 -0.44
CA LEU A 73 17.59 2.05 0.28
C LEU A 73 17.27 1.94 1.78
N MET A 74 16.77 0.80 2.27
CA MET A 74 16.56 0.60 3.71
C MET A 74 17.87 0.64 4.49
N ILE A 75 18.98 0.21 3.87
CA ILE A 75 20.30 0.28 4.50
C ILE A 75 20.71 1.74 4.73
N ASP A 76 20.46 2.61 3.75
CA ASP A 76 20.78 4.03 3.85
C ASP A 76 19.95 4.72 4.95
N ILE A 77 18.66 4.36 5.06
CA ILE A 77 17.78 4.87 6.12
C ILE A 77 18.29 4.44 7.50
N ILE A 78 18.67 3.17 7.66
CA ILE A 78 19.23 2.67 8.93
C ILE A 78 20.54 3.38 9.27
N ALA A 79 21.43 3.55 8.28
CA ALA A 79 22.69 4.25 8.48
C ALA A 79 22.49 5.73 8.88
N ASP A 80 21.52 6.42 8.28
CA ASP A 80 21.17 7.80 8.65
C ASP A 80 20.61 7.89 10.08
N LEU A 81 19.76 6.94 10.48
CA LEU A 81 19.23 6.88 11.85
C LEU A 81 20.34 6.70 12.90
N ILE A 82 21.36 5.90 12.60
CA ILE A 82 22.52 5.73 13.49
C ILE A 82 23.27 7.06 13.66
N LYS A 83 23.56 7.77 12.57
CA LYS A 83 24.27 9.06 12.60
C LYS A 83 23.55 10.13 13.42
N LYS A 84 22.21 10.10 13.45
CA LYS A 84 21.38 11.05 14.22
C LYS A 84 21.43 10.84 15.74
N THR A 85 22.18 9.85 16.22
CA THR A 85 22.38 9.60 17.64
C THR A 85 23.65 10.27 18.21
N GLU A 86 24.46 10.88 17.35
CA GLU A 86 25.62 11.72 17.68
C GLU A 86 25.21 13.21 17.78
#